data_AF-A0A354CJJ1-F1
#
_entry.id   AF-A0A354CJJ1-F1
#
_cell.length_a   1.000
_cell.length_b   1.000
_cell.length_c   1.000
_cell.angle_alpha   90.00
_cell.angle_beta   90.00
_cell.angle_gamma   90.00
#
_symmetry.space_group_name_H-M   'P 1'
#
loop_
_entity.id
_entity.type
_entity.pdbx_description
1 polymer ?
#
loop_
_entity_poly.entity_id
_entity_poly.type
_entity_poly.pdbx_seq_one_letter_code
_entity_poly.pdbx_strand_id
1 'polypeptide(L)'
;PQAAGGVPFSAMEFQSTGDPVTDLVENMAAEQKARTTYDNLLRISCDPDVTEPLRFLRAREIVHFQRFGEALRIVQDRLDARNFYAFNPAFDKQSCNCNK
;
A
#
# COMPACT_ATOMS: atom_id res chain seq x y z
N PRO A 1 3.90 -8.35 -20.37
CA PRO A 1 2.75 -7.46 -20.06
C PRO A 1 3.23 -6.01 -20.19
N GLN A 2 2.35 -5.06 -20.55
CA GLN A 2 2.71 -3.65 -20.73
C GLN A 2 1.56 -2.72 -20.33
N ALA A 3 1.88 -1.49 -19.94
CA ALA A 3 0.91 -0.43 -19.69
C ALA A 3 0.29 0.10 -21.01
N ALA A 4 -0.81 0.84 -20.91
CA ALA A 4 -1.51 1.42 -22.06
C ALA A 4 -0.62 2.35 -22.91
N GLY A 5 0.39 2.99 -22.31
CA GLY A 5 1.38 3.83 -23.00
C GLY A 5 2.54 3.06 -23.65
N GLY A 6 2.50 1.72 -23.67
CA GLY A 6 3.54 0.88 -24.28
C GLY A 6 4.76 0.61 -23.39
N VAL A 7 4.75 1.06 -22.12
CA VAL A 7 5.83 0.77 -21.17
C VAL A 7 5.73 -0.69 -20.70
N PRO A 8 6.77 -1.53 -20.92
CA PRO A 8 6.76 -2.91 -20.45
C PRO A 8 6.75 -2.96 -18.92
N PHE A 9 6.03 -3.93 -18.37
CA PHE A 9 6.10 -4.26 -16.96
C PHE A 9 7.52 -4.67 -16.58
N SER A 10 8.01 -4.17 -15.45
CA SER A 10 9.32 -4.52 -14.90
C SER A 10 9.24 -4.87 -13.40
N ALA A 11 10.38 -5.21 -12.81
CA ALA A 11 10.46 -5.43 -11.37
C ALA A 11 10.54 -4.11 -10.57
N MET A 12 10.74 -2.97 -11.23
CA MET A 12 10.81 -1.65 -10.58
C MET A 12 9.48 -1.21 -10.00
N GLU A 13 8.37 -1.83 -10.42
CA GLU A 13 7.02 -1.56 -9.93
C GLU A 13 6.80 -2.11 -8.51
N PHE A 14 7.63 -3.05 -8.07
CA PHE A 14 7.65 -3.52 -6.69
C PHE A 14 8.63 -2.65 -5.90
N GLN A 15 8.14 -1.88 -4.94
CA GLN A 15 9.01 -1.32 -3.93
C GLN A 15 8.77 -2.04 -2.61
N SER A 16 9.88 -2.39 -1.98
CA SER A 16 9.92 -3.09 -0.72
C SER A 16 11.20 -2.62 -0.05
N THR A 17 11.06 -1.76 0.94
CA THR A 17 12.19 -1.13 1.64
C THR A 17 12.60 -1.94 2.87
N GLY A 18 11.71 -2.78 3.38
CA GLY A 18 11.93 -3.54 4.62
C GLY A 18 11.65 -2.71 5.87
N ASP A 19 11.14 -1.49 5.75
CA ASP A 19 10.55 -0.74 6.85
C ASP A 19 9.02 -0.85 6.79
N PRO A 20 8.35 -1.41 7.80
CA PRO A 20 6.93 -1.71 7.71
C PRO A 20 6.06 -0.45 7.66
N VAL A 21 6.51 0.69 8.20
CA VAL A 21 5.76 1.96 8.08
C VAL A 21 5.81 2.44 6.63
N THR A 22 7.01 2.46 6.04
CA THR A 22 7.23 2.86 4.65
C THR A 22 6.45 1.96 3.69
N ASP A 23 6.59 0.65 3.83
CA ASP A 23 5.96 -0.32 2.94
C ASP A 23 4.41 -0.28 3.06
N LEU A 24 3.85 -0.08 4.26
CA LEU A 24 2.39 0.05 4.43
C LEU A 24 1.85 1.37 3.86
N VAL A 25 2.57 2.49 4.01
CA VAL A 25 2.19 3.77 3.41
C VAL A 25 2.20 3.68 1.89
N GLU A 26 3.19 3.01 1.32
CA GLU A 26 3.25 2.78 -0.11
C GLU A 26 2.09 1.92 -0.61
N ASN A 27 1.79 0.82 0.08
CA ASN A 27 0.64 -0.02 -0.25
C ASN A 27 -0.67 0.80 -0.25
N MET A 28 -0.88 1.66 0.76
CA MET A 28 -2.02 2.57 0.78
C MET A 28 -2.05 3.51 -0.44
N ALA A 29 -0.90 4.06 -0.85
CA ALA A 29 -0.81 4.91 -2.02
C ALA A 29 -1.08 4.15 -3.33
N ALA A 30 -0.61 2.91 -3.44
CA ALA A 30 -0.86 2.04 -4.58
C ALA A 30 -2.38 1.77 -4.76
N GLU A 31 -3.07 1.42 -3.68
CA GLU A 31 -4.52 1.17 -3.69
C GLU A 31 -5.32 2.43 -4.09
N GLN A 32 -4.92 3.62 -3.63
CA GLN A 32 -5.58 4.87 -4.04
C GLN A 32 -5.36 5.19 -5.52
N LYS A 33 -4.18 4.92 -6.07
CA LYS A 33 -3.89 5.08 -7.51
C LYS A 33 -4.71 4.10 -8.34
N ALA A 34 -4.79 2.83 -7.93
CA ALA A 34 -5.63 1.82 -8.57
C ALA A 34 -7.12 2.21 -8.56
N ARG A 35 -7.67 2.57 -7.40
CA ARG A 35 -9.05 3.07 -7.26
C ARG A 35 -9.33 4.26 -8.18
N THR A 36 -8.42 5.25 -8.22
CA THR A 36 -8.57 6.44 -9.08
C THR A 36 -8.56 6.06 -10.57
N THR A 37 -7.74 5.09 -10.94
CA THR A 37 -7.69 4.57 -12.31
C THR A 37 -9.03 3.93 -12.69
N TYR A 38 -9.61 3.11 -11.82
CA TYR A 38 -10.94 2.52 -12.04
C TYR A 38 -12.04 3.57 -12.09
N ASP A 39 -12.01 4.59 -11.23
CA ASP A 39 -12.93 5.73 -11.30
C ASP A 39 -12.89 6.43 -12.67
N ASN A 40 -11.70 6.62 -13.24
CA ASN A 40 -11.56 7.24 -14.55
C ASN A 40 -12.05 6.32 -15.68
N LEU A 41 -11.77 5.02 -15.61
CA LEU A 41 -12.25 4.05 -16.60
C LEU A 41 -13.78 3.93 -16.59
N LEU A 42 -14.40 3.95 -15.42
CA LEU A 42 -15.86 3.92 -15.27
C LEU A 42 -16.55 5.19 -15.82
N ARG A 43 -15.83 6.31 -15.97
CA ARG A 43 -16.37 7.53 -16.60
C ARG A 43 -16.40 7.46 -18.12
N ILE A 44 -15.56 6.62 -18.73
CA ILE A 44 -15.39 6.56 -20.19
C ILE A 44 -15.98 5.29 -20.82
N SER A 45 -16.32 4.28 -20.00
CA SER A 45 -16.91 3.03 -20.47
C SER A 45 -18.38 2.91 -20.05
N CYS A 46 -19.22 2.47 -21.00
CA CYS A 46 -20.63 2.15 -20.78
C CYS A 46 -20.94 0.65 -20.97
N ASP A 47 -19.93 -0.16 -21.28
CA ASP A 47 -20.11 -1.60 -21.53
C ASP A 47 -20.24 -2.36 -20.19
N PRO A 48 -21.34 -3.06 -19.92
CA PRO A 48 -21.51 -3.87 -18.71
C PRO A 48 -20.39 -4.89 -18.47
N ASP A 49 -19.89 -5.52 -19.54
CA ASP A 49 -18.86 -6.56 -19.43
C ASP A 49 -17.50 -5.98 -18.97
N VAL A 50 -17.31 -4.68 -19.12
CA VAL A 50 -16.15 -3.94 -18.62
C VAL A 50 -16.46 -3.30 -17.26
N THR A 51 -17.63 -2.70 -17.10
CA THR A 51 -17.94 -1.87 -15.94
C THR A 51 -18.26 -2.67 -14.68
N GLU A 52 -18.91 -3.85 -14.78
CA GLU A 52 -19.21 -4.66 -13.60
C GLU A 52 -17.94 -5.17 -12.89
N PRO A 53 -16.95 -5.76 -13.59
CA PRO A 53 -15.68 -6.12 -12.98
C PRO A 53 -14.95 -4.91 -12.36
N LEU A 54 -14.96 -3.74 -13.03
CA LEU A 54 -14.32 -2.53 -12.51
C LEU A 54 -14.96 -2.02 -11.22
N ARG A 55 -16.29 -2.12 -11.08
CA ARG A 55 -16.97 -1.76 -9.82
C ARG A 55 -16.56 -2.66 -8.67
N PHE A 56 -16.46 -3.97 -8.93
CA PHE A 56 -15.98 -4.92 -7.93
C PHE A 56 -14.54 -4.62 -7.51
N LEU A 57 -13.62 -4.43 -8.47
CA LEU A 57 -12.22 -4.12 -8.18
C LEU A 57 -12.09 -2.79 -7.41
N ARG A 58 -12.80 -1.75 -7.85
CA ARG A 58 -12.84 -0.46 -7.15
C ARG A 58 -13.28 -0.58 -5.69
N ALA A 59 -14.31 -1.39 -5.41
CA ALA A 59 -14.77 -1.61 -4.05
C ALA A 59 -13.69 -2.32 -3.21
N ARG A 60 -12.95 -3.25 -3.80
CA ARG A 60 -11.83 -3.92 -3.14
C ARG A 60 -10.68 -2.99 -2.81
N GLU A 61 -10.33 -2.03 -3.67
CA GLU A 61 -9.23 -1.11 -3.35
C GLU A 61 -9.56 -0.19 -2.16
N ILE A 62 -10.85 0.12 -1.95
CA ILE A 62 -11.30 0.81 -0.72
C ILE A 62 -11.02 -0.08 0.50
N VAL A 63 -11.36 -1.37 0.42
CA VAL A 63 -11.12 -2.32 1.50
C VAL A 63 -9.63 -2.52 1.73
N HIS A 64 -8.83 -2.71 0.69
CA HIS A 64 -7.37 -2.86 0.81
C HIS A 64 -6.75 -1.62 1.44
N PHE A 65 -7.11 -0.41 0.98
CA PHE A 65 -6.66 0.85 1.58
C PHE A 65 -6.97 0.93 3.08
N GLN A 66 -8.21 0.59 3.47
CA GLN A 66 -8.61 0.59 4.87
C GLN A 66 -7.84 -0.46 5.69
N ARG A 67 -7.62 -1.66 5.15
CA ARG A 67 -6.87 -2.72 5.83
C ARG A 67 -5.40 -2.40 5.98
N PHE A 68 -4.76 -1.80 4.97
CA PHE A 68 -3.39 -1.31 5.11
C PHE A 68 -3.30 -0.16 6.11
N GLY A 69 -4.28 0.75 6.13
CA GLY A 69 -4.35 1.81 7.15
C GLY A 69 -4.53 1.28 8.57
N GLU A 70 -5.38 0.26 8.76
CA GLU A 70 -5.53 -0.44 10.04
C GLU A 70 -4.22 -1.11 10.47
N ALA A 71 -3.56 -1.82 9.55
CA ALA A 71 -2.26 -2.44 9.82
C ALA A 71 -1.19 -1.38 10.18
N LEU A 72 -1.15 -0.26 9.46
CA LEU A 72 -0.23 0.85 9.74
C LEU A 72 -0.47 1.38 11.15
N ARG A 73 -1.73 1.59 11.54
CA ARG A 73 -2.06 2.05 12.89
C ARG A 73 -1.57 1.09 13.96
N ILE A 74 -1.82 -0.22 13.79
CA ILE A 74 -1.36 -1.25 14.72
C ILE A 74 0.16 -1.27 14.84
N VAL A 75 0.88 -1.14 13.72
CA VAL A 75 2.36 -1.07 13.72
C VAL A 75 2.81 0.14 14.53
N GLN A 76 2.26 1.33 14.24
CA GLN A 76 2.65 2.57 14.90
C GLN A 76 2.32 2.58 16.40
N ASP A 77 1.19 2.00 16.82
CA ASP A 77 0.81 1.90 18.24
C ASP A 77 1.77 1.00 19.05
N ARG A 78 2.55 0.13 18.39
CA ARG A 78 3.58 -0.72 19.02
C ARG A 78 4.97 -0.08 19.05
N LEU A 79 5.15 1.07 18.41
CA LEU A 79 6.43 1.78 18.40
C LEU A 79 6.58 2.66 19.63
N ASP A 80 7.83 2.83 20.08
CA ASP A 80 8.15 3.79 21.14
C ASP A 80 8.04 5.22 20.58
N ALA A 81 7.09 6.00 21.09
CA ALA A 81 6.88 7.39 20.69
C ALA A 81 8.10 8.30 20.91
N ARG A 82 9.04 7.93 21.79
CA ARG A 82 10.29 8.69 22.02
C ARG A 82 11.37 8.41 20.98
N ASN A 83 11.24 7.29 20.25
CA ASN A 83 12.27 6.78 19.33
C ASN A 83 11.66 6.31 18.00
N PHE A 84 10.53 6.90 17.59
CA PHE A 84 9.63 6.39 16.55
C PHE A 84 10.31 6.11 15.20
N TYR A 85 11.33 6.88 14.84
CA TYR A 85 12.13 6.71 13.61
C TYR A 85 13.61 6.43 13.88
N ALA A 86 13.99 6.25 15.15
CA ALA A 86 15.40 6.01 15.50
C ALA A 86 15.85 4.59 15.14
N PHE A 87 14.90 3.66 14.97
CA PHE A 87 15.13 2.24 14.72
C PHE A 87 14.11 1.72 13.71
N ASN A 88 14.54 0.81 12.84
CA ASN A 88 13.62 0.09 11.96
C ASN A 88 13.07 -1.13 12.72
N PRO A 89 11.76 -1.19 13.00
CA PRO A 89 11.15 -2.26 13.79
C PRO A 89 11.21 -3.66 13.14
N ALA A 90 11.48 -3.76 11.84
CA ALA A 90 11.69 -5.05 11.18
C ALA A 90 13.09 -5.64 11.40
N PHE A 91 14.10 -4.82 11.70
CA PHE A 91 15.49 -5.27 11.84
C PHE A 91 16.06 -5.04 13.24
N ASP A 92 15.81 -3.86 13.81
CA ASP A 92 16.37 -3.42 15.07
C ASP A 92 15.54 -4.01 16.22
N LYS A 93 15.99 -5.15 16.74
CA LYS A 93 15.45 -5.70 17.99
C LYS A 93 15.79 -4.71 19.11
N GLN A 94 14.79 -4.37 19.91
CA GLN A 94 14.98 -3.70 21.19
C GLN A 94 16.08 -4.45 21.94
N SER A 95 17.28 -3.87 22.01
CA SER A 95 18.41 -4.50 22.65
C SER A 95 17.97 -4.81 24.08
N CYS A 96 18.06 -6.09 24.45
CA CYS A 96 17.87 -6.52 25.82
C CYS A 96 18.58 -5.53 26.75
N ASN A 97 17.89 -5.07 27.80
CA ASN A 97 18.46 -4.30 28.89
C ASN A 97 19.76 -4.97 29.39
N CYS A 98 20.89 -4.58 28.84
CA CYS A 98 22.17 -4.70 29.50
C CYS A 98 22.34 -3.37 30.24
N ASN A 99 21.91 -3.36 31.49
CA ASN A 99 22.15 -2.28 32.45
C ASN A 99 23.61 -1.78 32.27
N LYS A 100 23.77 -0.53 31.87
CA LYS A 100 24.99 0.24 32.08
C LYS A 100 24.71 1.29 33.14
#